data_AF-A0A966YRI4-F1
#
_entry.id   AF-A0A966YRI4-F1
#
_cell.length_a   1.000
_cell.length_b   1.000
_cell.length_c   1.000
_cell.angle_alpha   90.00
_cell.angle_beta   90.00
_cell.angle_gamma   90.00
#
_symmetry.space_group_name_H-M   'P 1'
#
loop_
_entity.id
_entity.type
_entity.pdbx_description
1 polymer ?
#
loop_
_entity_poly.entity_id
_entity_poly.type
_entity_poly.pdbx_seq_one_letter_code
_entity_poly.pdbx_strand_id
1 'polypeptide(L)' 'MEFNRSRMTVADVRALKGVRQMSMVYVQTVEEAAACASAGIDVLSIEQQFWSPE' A
#
# COMPACT_ATOMS: atom_id res chain seq x y z
N MET A 1 -13.03 -11.83 11.70
CA MET A 1 -11.99 -11.27 10.80
C MET A 1 -11.49 -10.01 11.47
N GLU A 2 -10.27 -10.04 12.02
CA GLU A 2 -9.71 -8.90 12.74
C GLU A 2 -9.17 -7.90 11.71
N PHE A 3 -9.74 -6.70 11.66
CA PHE A 3 -9.29 -5.67 10.73
C PHE A 3 -8.06 -4.97 11.34
N ASN A 4 -6.89 -5.19 10.75
CA ASN A 4 -5.68 -4.48 11.13
C ASN A 4 -5.87 -2.97 10.86
N ARG A 5 -6.08 -2.21 11.94
CA ARG A 5 -6.33 -0.76 11.91
C ARG A 5 -5.09 0.07 11.56
N SER A 6 -3.91 -0.55 11.41
CA SER A 6 -2.68 0.15 11.06
C SER A 6 -2.49 0.33 9.55
N ARG A 7 -3.26 -0.39 8.71
CA ARG A 7 -3.20 -0.27 7.26
C ARG A 7 -4.10 0.86 6.78
N MET A 8 -3.55 1.72 5.93
CA MET A 8 -4.31 2.79 5.29
C MET A 8 -5.46 2.21 4.47
N THR A 9 -6.67 2.71 4.69
CA THR A 9 -7.89 2.29 4.01
C THR A 9 -8.19 3.16 2.80
N VAL A 10 -9.15 2.75 1.97
CA VAL A 10 -9.66 3.58 0.87
C VAL A 10 -10.29 4.88 1.39
N ALA A 11 -10.87 4.88 2.60
CA ALA A 11 -11.42 6.09 3.21
C ALA A 11 -10.30 7.11 3.53
N ASP A 12 -9.17 6.62 4.04
CA ASP A 12 -7.99 7.45 4.33
C ASP A 12 -7.39 8.03 3.05
N VAL A 13 -7.25 7.23 1.98
CA VAL A 13 -6.78 7.70 0.66
C VAL A 13 -7.67 8.83 0.13
N ARG A 14 -9.00 8.71 0.29
CA ARG A 14 -9.94 9.78 -0.08
C ARG A 14 -9.77 11.04 0.76
N ALA A 15 -9.55 10.88 2.07
CA ALA A 15 -9.34 12.01 2.98
C ALA A 15 -8.03 12.76 2.71
N LEU A 16 -6.99 12.06 2.23
CA LEU A 16 -5.68 12.64 1.93
C LEU A 16 -5.60 13.28 0.52
N LYS A 17 -6.56 13.00 -0.36
CA LYS A 17 -6.57 13.52 -1.74
C LYS A 17 -6.60 15.05 -1.74
N GLY A 18 -5.57 15.67 -2.33
CA GLY A 18 -5.43 17.13 -2.38
C GLY A 18 -4.89 17.77 -1.09
N VAL A 19 -4.68 16.97 -0.02
CA VAL A 19 -4.08 17.42 1.24
C VAL A 19 -2.58 17.15 1.25
N ARG A 20 -2.16 15.96 0.80
CA ARG A 20 -0.74 15.61 0.60
C ARG A 20 -0.54 14.81 -0.67
N GLN A 21 0.67 14.91 -1.23
CA GLN A 21 1.08 14.02 -2.30
C GLN A 21 1.34 12.62 -1.73
N MET A 22 0.80 11.59 -2.37
CA MET A 22 1.03 10.19 -2.01
C MET A 22 2.05 9.56 -2.98
N SER A 23 2.92 8.70 -2.45
CA SER A 23 3.84 7.90 -3.25
C SER A 23 3.18 6.60 -3.68
N MET A 24 3.35 6.22 -4.95
CA MET A 24 2.91 4.93 -5.47
C MET A 24 4.07 4.22 -6.15
N VAL A 25 4.31 2.95 -5.80
CA VAL A 25 5.38 2.15 -6.36
C VAL A 25 4.81 0.85 -6.91
N TYR A 26 5.25 0.47 -8.10
CA TYR A 26 4.94 -0.83 -8.67
C TYR A 26 5.91 -1.88 -8.13
N VAL A 27 5.38 -3.03 -7.68
CA VAL A 27 6.15 -4.13 -7.09
C VAL A 27 5.75 -5.45 -7.72
N GLN A 28 6.70 -6.40 -7.77
CA GLN A 28 6.50 -7.74 -8.35
C GLN A 28 6.78 -8.85 -7.35
N THR A 29 7.42 -8.53 -6.21
CA THR A 29 7.81 -9.50 -5.19
C THR A 29 7.38 -9.06 -3.79
N VAL A 30 7.27 -10.03 -2.87
CA VAL A 30 6.95 -9.77 -1.45
C VAL A 30 8.08 -8.99 -0.77
N GLU A 31 9.33 -9.24 -1.16
CA GLU A 31 10.50 -8.53 -0.63
C GLU A 31 10.44 -7.02 -0.96
N GLU A 32 10.10 -6.67 -2.20
CA GLU A 32 9.88 -5.27 -2.60
C GLU A 32 8.71 -4.64 -1.83
N ALA A 33 7.61 -5.37 -1.64
CA ALA A 33 6.46 -4.88 -0.88
C ALA A 33 6.84 -4.61 0.59
N ALA A 34 7.65 -5.48 1.22
CA ALA A 34 8.16 -5.29 2.58
C ALA A 34 9.12 -4.10 2.68
N ALA A 35 10.00 -3.92 1.69
CA ALA A 35 10.87 -2.75 1.61
C ALA A 35 10.03 -1.46 1.48
N CYS A 36 8.99 -1.46 0.65
CA CYS A 36 8.09 -0.31 0.51
C CYS A 36 7.34 0.01 1.80
N ALA A 37 6.88 -1.02 2.53
CA ALA A 37 6.21 -0.84 3.82
C ALA A 37 7.14 -0.20 4.87
N SER A 38 8.40 -0.64 4.94
CA SER A 38 9.39 -0.06 5.86
C SER A 38 9.85 1.35 5.45
N ALA A 39 9.84 1.65 4.14
CA ALA A 39 10.11 2.99 3.61
C ALA A 39 8.93 3.97 3.73
N GLY A 40 7.74 3.49 4.13
CA GLY A 40 6.55 4.32 4.28
C GLY A 40 5.86 4.69 2.95
N ILE A 41 5.95 3.82 1.94
CA ILE A 41 5.22 4.00 0.68
C ILE A 41 3.72 3.87 0.93
N ASP A 42 2.96 4.85 0.44
CA ASP A 42 1.51 4.92 0.64
C ASP A 42 0.73 3.83 -0.11
N VAL A 43 1.04 3.62 -1.39
CA VAL A 43 0.27 2.72 -2.26
C VAL A 43 1.19 1.80 -3.06
N LEU A 44 0.88 0.51 -3.06
CA LEU A 44 1.54 -0.48 -3.91
C LEU A 44 0.66 -0.76 -5.13
N SER A 45 1.26 -0.68 -6.31
CA SER A 45 0.66 -1.18 -7.55
C SER A 45 1.22 -2.57 -7.81
N ILE A 46 0.34 -3.54 -8.05
CA ILE A 46 0.72 -4.93 -8.27
C ILE A 46 -0.22 -5.55 -9.30
N GLU A 47 0.30 -6.40 -10.16
CA GLU A 47 -0.54 -7.21 -11.05
C GLU A 47 -1.08 -8.42 -10.31
N GLN A 48 -2.28 -8.87 -10.70
CA GLN A 48 -2.95 -9.98 -10.01
C GLN A 48 -2.12 -11.26 -9.95
N GLN A 49 -1.24 -11.50 -10.93
CA GLN A 49 -0.35 -12.67 -10.95
C GLN A 49 0.72 -12.67 -9.84
N PHE A 50 1.05 -11.51 -9.27
CA PHE A 50 2.06 -11.35 -8.23
C PHE A 50 1.46 -11.11 -6.84
N TRP A 51 0.13 -10.93 -6.75
CA TRP A 51 -0.52 -10.64 -5.48
C TRP A 51 -0.50 -11.84 -4.54
N SER A 52 -0.15 -11.58 -3.29
CA SER A 52 -0.23 -12.51 -2.17
C SER A 52 -1.00 -11.85 -1.02
N PRO A 53 -1.76 -12.60 -0.21
CA PRO A 53 -2.42 -12.07 1.00
C PRO A 53 -1.44 -11.74 2.14
N GLU A 54 -0.18 -12.15 2.00
CA GLU A 54 0.90 -12.03 2.99
C GLU A 54 1.48 -10.60 3.07
#